data_AF-A0A0Q6A741-F1
#
_entry.id   AF-A0A0Q6A741-F1
#
_cell.length_a   1.000
_cell.length_b   1.000
_cell.length_c   1.000
_cell.angle_alpha   90.00
_cell.angle_beta   90.00
_cell.angle_gamma   90.00
#
_symmetry.space_group_name_H-M   'P 1'
#
loop_
_entity.id
_entity.type
_entity.pdbx_description
1 polymer ?
#
loop_
_entity_poly.entity_id
_entity_poly.type
_entity_poly.pdbx_seq_one_letter_code
_entity_poly.pdbx_strand_id
1 'polypeptide(L)'
;MVTSLFFHEILFKNHLPYSAIQNEFILNVLTIPMAIIPVVYIILCFFTLKKYQKMLPNFYSAIEKINFNWLKYILLSLIILFITIITILSLSTRWNYLPINSISKIIGTIQTLYLLCMVFFSLRQSIIYVQDSGIIKSSKVKEEIIQIDERSKILSEKLLEYMLLEKPYLDEELSLVKLSSLLNVSTNQLSRVINQNLNTNFYQFVNSYRVEEVKQKLKNTAFNHYSILGIAFESGFNSKSTFNKIFKEETGMTPSQFKNFNS
;
A
#
# COMPACT_ATOMS: atom_id res chain seq x y z
N MET A 1 -54.07 -25.03 -53.37
CA MET A 1 -53.00 -26.01 -53.08
C MET A 1 -51.61 -25.58 -53.60
N VAL A 2 -51.52 -24.78 -54.67
CA VAL A 2 -50.22 -24.31 -55.23
C VAL A 2 -49.60 -23.13 -54.46
N THR A 3 -50.40 -22.33 -53.74
CA THR A 3 -49.91 -21.16 -52.97
C THR A 3 -49.27 -21.52 -51.62
N SER A 4 -49.50 -22.72 -51.09
CA SER A 4 -48.92 -23.17 -49.81
C SER A 4 -47.50 -23.73 -49.97
N LEU A 5 -47.20 -24.35 -51.12
CA LEU A 5 -45.86 -24.88 -51.41
C LEU A 5 -44.86 -23.77 -51.76
N PHE A 6 -45.29 -22.75 -52.50
CA PHE A 6 -44.45 -21.58 -52.81
C PHE A 6 -44.05 -20.78 -51.56
N PHE A 7 -44.91 -20.71 -50.55
CA PHE A 7 -44.63 -19.99 -49.31
C PHE A 7 -43.68 -20.76 -48.39
N HIS A 8 -43.73 -22.10 -48.41
CA HIS A 8 -42.86 -22.93 -47.58
C HIS A 8 -41.43 -23.01 -48.12
N GLU A 9 -41.25 -22.91 -49.44
CA GLU A 9 -39.92 -22.93 -50.08
C GLU A 9 -39.19 -21.59 -49.97
N ILE A 10 -39.91 -20.46 -49.93
CA ILE A 10 -39.33 -19.12 -49.79
C ILE A 10 -38.83 -18.82 -48.36
N LEU A 11 -39.46 -19.40 -47.34
CA LEU A 11 -39.09 -19.15 -45.94
C LEU A 11 -37.90 -19.98 -45.42
N PHE A 12 -37.55 -21.08 -46.09
CA PHE A 12 -36.48 -21.98 -45.59
C PHE A 12 -35.17 -21.93 -46.37
N LYS A 13 -35.14 -21.27 -47.55
CA LYS A 13 -34.00 -21.41 -48.48
C LYS A 13 -33.07 -20.19 -48.58
N ASN A 14 -33.42 -19.04 -47.99
CA ASN A 14 -32.58 -17.84 -48.06
C ASN A 14 -32.00 -17.46 -46.70
N HIS A 15 -30.72 -17.78 -46.54
CA HIS A 15 -29.73 -17.18 -45.64
C HIS A 15 -30.16 -15.88 -44.94
N LEU A 16 -30.35 -15.94 -43.62
CA LEU A 16 -30.29 -14.75 -42.77
C LEU A 16 -28.91 -14.68 -42.10
N PRO A 17 -27.91 -14.01 -42.70
CA PRO A 17 -26.70 -13.58 -41.99
C PRO A 17 -26.98 -12.48 -40.96
N TYR A 18 -28.21 -11.96 -40.91
CA TYR A 18 -28.62 -10.84 -40.06
C TYR A 18 -28.61 -11.18 -38.56
N SER A 19 -28.96 -12.41 -38.17
CA SER A 19 -28.94 -12.83 -36.76
C SER A 19 -27.51 -13.05 -36.23
N ALA A 20 -26.59 -13.50 -37.09
CA ALA A 20 -25.18 -13.71 -36.72
C ALA A 20 -24.43 -12.39 -36.50
N ILE A 21 -24.63 -11.39 -37.38
CA ILE A 21 -23.96 -10.08 -37.31
C ILE A 21 -24.43 -9.28 -36.08
N GLN A 22 -25.72 -9.33 -35.76
CA GLN A 22 -26.26 -8.63 -34.58
C GLN A 22 -25.81 -9.29 -33.27
N ASN A 23 -25.68 -10.62 -33.26
CA ASN A 23 -25.07 -11.36 -32.15
C ASN A 23 -23.58 -11.02 -31.98
N GLU A 24 -22.80 -10.93 -33.05
CA GLU A 24 -21.38 -10.53 -32.96
C GLU A 24 -21.21 -9.08 -32.48
N PHE A 25 -22.05 -8.15 -32.96
CA PHE A 25 -22.01 -6.76 -32.51
C PHE A 25 -22.34 -6.64 -31.02
N ILE A 26 -23.42 -7.28 -30.56
CA ILE A 26 -23.81 -7.30 -29.13
C ILE A 26 -22.71 -7.95 -28.29
N LEU A 27 -22.12 -9.05 -28.77
CA LEU A 27 -21.03 -9.74 -28.09
C LEU A 27 -19.78 -8.84 -27.98
N ASN A 28 -19.41 -8.13 -29.03
CA ASN A 28 -18.25 -7.21 -29.04
C ASN A 28 -18.48 -5.99 -28.13
N VAL A 29 -19.69 -5.42 -28.16
CA VAL A 29 -20.07 -4.27 -27.30
C VAL A 29 -20.07 -4.65 -25.82
N LEU A 30 -20.39 -5.91 -25.47
CA LEU A 30 -20.35 -6.36 -24.07
C LEU A 30 -18.94 -6.80 -23.63
N THR A 31 -18.17 -7.44 -24.50
CA THR A 31 -16.86 -8.03 -24.14
C THR A 31 -15.74 -7.00 -24.01
N ILE A 32 -15.73 -5.96 -24.85
CA ILE A 32 -14.67 -4.94 -24.85
C ILE A 32 -14.68 -4.13 -23.53
N PRO A 33 -15.81 -3.60 -23.03
CA PRO A 33 -15.85 -2.91 -21.74
C PRO A 33 -15.48 -3.81 -20.56
N MET A 34 -15.91 -5.08 -20.59
CA MET A 34 -15.56 -6.07 -19.55
C MET A 34 -14.05 -6.33 -19.47
N ALA A 35 -13.31 -6.18 -20.57
CA ALA A 35 -11.85 -6.27 -20.58
C ALA A 35 -11.17 -4.96 -20.14
N ILE A 36 -11.77 -3.79 -20.44
CA ILE A 36 -11.19 -2.47 -20.15
C ILE A 36 -11.37 -2.07 -18.68
N ILE A 37 -12.55 -2.30 -18.11
CA ILE A 37 -12.90 -1.87 -16.73
C ILE A 37 -11.92 -2.41 -15.68
N PRO A 38 -11.55 -3.71 -15.68
CA PRO A 38 -10.58 -4.24 -14.72
C PRO A 38 -9.20 -3.61 -14.86
N VAL A 39 -8.76 -3.35 -16.09
CA VAL A 39 -7.46 -2.73 -16.37
C VAL A 39 -7.42 -1.31 -15.79
N VAL A 40 -8.47 -0.52 -16.02
CA VAL A 40 -8.59 0.84 -15.44
C VAL A 40 -8.58 0.79 -13.91
N TYR A 41 -9.34 -0.15 -13.31
CA TYR A 41 -9.38 -0.29 -11.85
C TYR A 41 -8.03 -0.66 -11.25
N ILE A 42 -7.29 -1.59 -11.88
CA ILE A 42 -5.94 -1.99 -11.45
C ILE A 42 -4.97 -0.81 -11.49
N ILE A 43 -5.04 0.00 -12.55
CA ILE A 43 -4.21 1.22 -12.70
C ILE A 43 -4.51 2.20 -11.57
N LEU A 44 -5.78 2.50 -11.30
CA LEU A 44 -6.18 3.38 -10.19
C LEU A 44 -5.75 2.85 -8.82
N CYS A 45 -5.89 1.54 -8.61
CA CYS A 45 -5.45 0.89 -7.38
C CYS A 45 -3.93 1.03 -7.19
N PHE A 46 -3.14 0.82 -8.24
CA PHE A 46 -1.69 0.98 -8.19
C PHE A 46 -1.27 2.42 -7.88
N PHE A 47 -1.92 3.43 -8.48
CA PHE A 47 -1.66 4.83 -8.15
C PHE A 47 -2.02 5.17 -6.70
N THR A 48 -3.17 4.69 -6.23
CA THR A 48 -3.62 4.88 -4.84
C THR A 48 -2.65 4.23 -3.85
N LEU A 49 -2.16 3.03 -4.16
CA LEU A 49 -1.16 2.33 -3.36
C LEU A 49 0.16 3.09 -3.28
N LYS A 50 0.66 3.60 -4.41
CA LYS A 50 1.87 4.44 -4.45
C LYS A 50 1.70 5.72 -3.63
N LYS A 51 0.53 6.37 -3.71
CA LYS A 51 0.22 7.55 -2.91
C LYS A 51 0.23 7.21 -1.41
N TYR A 52 -0.37 6.09 -1.02
CA TYR A 52 -0.41 5.63 0.37
C TYR A 52 1.00 5.32 0.91
N GLN A 53 1.82 4.62 0.14
CA GLN A 53 3.22 4.33 0.49
C GLN A 53 4.03 5.59 0.77
N LYS A 54 3.82 6.65 -0.01
CA LYS A 54 4.49 7.94 0.20
C LYS A 54 4.03 8.68 1.45
N MET A 55 2.84 8.38 1.98
CA MET A 55 2.31 9.05 3.16
C MET A 55 2.75 8.40 4.48
N LEU A 56 3.09 7.11 4.47
CA LEU A 56 3.48 6.36 5.69
C LEU A 56 4.61 6.98 6.52
N PRO A 57 5.70 7.52 5.92
CA PRO A 57 6.78 8.13 6.69
C PRO A 57 6.33 9.34 7.53
N ASN A 58 5.18 9.92 7.24
CA ASN A 58 4.65 11.05 8.01
C ASN A 58 3.95 10.62 9.29
N PHE A 59 3.65 9.33 9.47
CA PHE A 59 2.82 8.83 10.58
C PHE A 59 3.46 7.72 11.41
N TYR A 60 4.40 6.96 10.85
CA TYR A 60 4.99 5.80 11.52
C TYR A 60 6.52 5.85 11.52
N SER A 61 7.14 5.53 12.66
CA SER A 61 8.60 5.41 12.82
C SER A 61 9.15 4.07 12.30
N ALA A 62 8.27 3.08 12.13
CA ALA A 62 8.55 1.70 11.77
C ALA A 62 7.76 1.31 10.49
N ILE A 63 8.34 1.51 9.31
CA ILE A 63 7.62 1.31 8.03
C ILE A 63 7.80 -0.12 7.48
N GLU A 64 8.82 -0.86 7.93
CA GLU A 64 9.17 -2.18 7.37
C GLU A 64 8.15 -3.30 7.62
N LYS A 65 7.35 -3.22 8.69
CA LYS A 65 6.26 -4.19 8.93
C LYS A 65 5.19 -4.12 7.82
N ILE A 66 5.13 -3.01 7.06
CA ILE A 66 4.13 -2.78 6.01
C ILE A 66 4.68 -3.23 4.65
N ASN A 67 4.73 -4.54 4.43
CA ASN A 67 5.15 -5.10 3.15
C ASN A 67 3.98 -5.09 2.14
N PHE A 68 3.98 -4.18 1.17
CA PHE A 68 2.95 -4.11 0.13
C PHE A 68 3.11 -5.11 -1.02
N ASN A 69 4.11 -5.99 -0.97
CA ASN A 69 4.35 -6.94 -2.06
C ASN A 69 3.18 -7.92 -2.21
N TRP A 70 2.53 -8.33 -1.12
CA TRP A 70 1.33 -9.18 -1.20
C TRP A 70 0.22 -8.49 -2.01
N LEU A 71 0.02 -7.19 -1.83
CA LEU A 71 -1.01 -6.43 -2.56
C LEU A 71 -0.64 -6.31 -4.05
N LYS A 72 0.65 -6.14 -4.37
CA LYS A 72 1.12 -6.21 -5.76
C LYS A 72 0.88 -7.60 -6.37
N TYR A 73 1.12 -8.68 -5.63
CA TYR A 73 0.86 -10.04 -6.11
C TYR A 73 -0.63 -10.29 -6.34
N ILE A 74 -1.51 -9.77 -5.47
CA ILE A 74 -2.95 -9.83 -5.68
C ILE A 74 -3.34 -9.11 -6.96
N LEU A 75 -2.86 -7.88 -7.17
CA LEU A 75 -3.14 -7.11 -8.39
C LEU A 75 -2.65 -7.84 -9.64
N LEU A 76 -1.44 -8.42 -9.62
CA LEU A 76 -0.90 -9.20 -10.72
C LEU A 76 -1.71 -10.47 -10.98
N SER A 77 -2.11 -11.18 -9.93
CA SER A 77 -2.93 -12.40 -10.04
C SER A 77 -4.29 -12.12 -10.68
N LEU A 78 -4.87 -10.95 -10.40
CA LEU A 78 -6.14 -10.51 -10.96
C LEU A 78 -6.00 -10.24 -12.47
N ILE A 79 -4.90 -9.62 -12.92
CA ILE A 79 -4.58 -9.48 -14.35
C ILE A 79 -4.52 -10.86 -15.02
N ILE A 80 -3.80 -11.81 -14.41
CA ILE A 80 -3.65 -13.17 -14.94
C ILE A 80 -5.00 -13.86 -15.04
N LEU A 81 -5.86 -13.73 -14.02
CA LEU A 81 -7.22 -14.28 -14.03
C LEU A 81 -8.08 -13.70 -15.18
N PHE A 82 -8.01 -12.39 -15.41
CA PHE A 82 -8.74 -11.79 -16.52
C PHE A 82 -8.22 -12.27 -17.88
N ILE A 83 -6.90 -12.39 -18.06
CA ILE A 83 -6.31 -12.92 -19.30
C ILE A 83 -6.74 -14.36 -19.52
N THR A 84 -6.72 -15.22 -18.49
CA THR A 84 -7.12 -16.62 -18.63
C THR A 84 -8.61 -16.77 -18.96
N ILE A 85 -9.48 -15.93 -18.40
CA ILE A 85 -10.90 -15.92 -18.76
C ILE A 85 -11.08 -15.49 -20.22
N ILE A 86 -10.41 -14.42 -20.64
CA ILE A 86 -10.49 -13.92 -22.02
C ILE A 86 -9.98 -14.96 -23.02
N THR A 87 -8.87 -15.66 -22.72
CA THR A 87 -8.35 -16.70 -23.61
C THR A 87 -9.30 -17.90 -23.69
N ILE A 88 -9.86 -18.37 -22.59
CA ILE A 88 -10.86 -19.46 -22.57
C ILE A 88 -12.10 -19.08 -23.39
N LEU A 89 -12.62 -17.86 -23.21
CA LEU A 89 -13.76 -17.35 -23.98
C LEU A 89 -13.43 -17.21 -25.48
N SER A 90 -12.20 -16.81 -25.81
CA SER A 90 -11.74 -16.68 -27.20
C SER A 90 -11.57 -18.03 -27.89
N LEU A 91 -10.98 -19.03 -27.23
CA LEU A 91 -10.87 -20.40 -27.76
C LEU A 91 -12.25 -21.01 -28.02
N SER A 92 -13.23 -20.72 -27.15
CA SER A 92 -14.59 -21.20 -27.33
C SER A 92 -15.28 -20.54 -28.52
N THR A 93 -15.37 -19.21 -28.52
CA THR A 93 -16.24 -18.49 -29.46
C THR A 93 -15.65 -18.40 -30.86
N ARG A 94 -14.34 -18.18 -30.97
CA ARG A 94 -13.67 -17.97 -32.25
C ARG A 94 -13.21 -19.27 -32.91
N TRP A 95 -12.85 -20.28 -32.12
CA TRP A 95 -12.28 -21.54 -32.65
C TRP A 95 -13.20 -22.75 -32.45
N ASN A 96 -14.33 -22.57 -31.76
CA ASN A 96 -15.36 -23.58 -31.52
C ASN A 96 -14.85 -24.92 -30.94
N TYR A 97 -13.74 -24.88 -30.19
CA TYR A 97 -13.10 -26.08 -29.63
C TYR A 97 -13.86 -26.70 -28.46
N LEU A 98 -14.64 -25.90 -27.73
CA LEU A 98 -15.30 -26.31 -26.49
C LEU A 98 -16.79 -25.94 -26.49
N PRO A 99 -17.69 -26.86 -26.08
CA PRO A 99 -19.11 -26.57 -25.96
C PRO A 99 -19.39 -25.60 -24.82
N ILE A 100 -20.31 -24.65 -25.04
CA ILE A 100 -20.61 -23.52 -24.14
C ILE A 100 -20.90 -23.95 -22.69
N ASN A 101 -21.57 -25.11 -22.51
CA ASN A 101 -21.96 -25.64 -21.20
C ASN A 101 -20.76 -26.13 -20.35
N SER A 102 -19.67 -26.53 -20.99
CA SER A 102 -18.45 -26.96 -20.28
C SER A 102 -17.61 -25.77 -19.83
N ILE A 103 -17.66 -24.66 -20.57
CA ILE A 103 -16.86 -23.46 -20.30
C ILE A 103 -17.35 -22.72 -19.07
N SER A 104 -18.67 -22.56 -18.91
CA SER A 104 -19.23 -21.90 -17.72
C SER A 104 -18.82 -22.63 -16.44
N LYS A 105 -18.78 -23.96 -16.47
CA LYS A 105 -18.29 -24.79 -15.36
C LYS A 105 -16.79 -24.58 -15.11
N ILE A 106 -15.96 -24.61 -16.15
CA ILE A 106 -14.51 -24.40 -16.04
C ILE A 106 -14.20 -23.01 -15.46
N ILE A 107 -14.81 -21.96 -16.00
CA ILE A 107 -14.63 -20.58 -15.51
C ILE A 107 -15.07 -20.47 -14.06
N GLY A 108 -16.24 -21.02 -13.71
CA GLY A 108 -16.75 -21.03 -12.33
C GLY A 108 -15.81 -21.76 -11.36
N THR A 109 -15.25 -22.91 -11.76
CA THR A 109 -14.26 -23.64 -10.94
C THR A 109 -12.96 -22.85 -10.75
N ILE A 110 -12.47 -22.16 -11.77
CA ILE A 110 -11.27 -21.32 -11.67
C ILE A 110 -11.53 -20.13 -10.75
N GLN A 111 -12.67 -19.47 -10.88
CA GLN A 111 -13.04 -18.32 -10.04
C GLN A 111 -13.23 -18.70 -8.58
N THR A 112 -13.90 -19.82 -8.30
CA THR A 112 -14.08 -20.32 -6.93
C THR A 112 -12.75 -20.69 -6.27
N LEU A 113 -11.84 -21.34 -7.01
CA LEU A 113 -10.50 -21.65 -6.51
C LEU A 113 -9.68 -20.36 -6.25
N TYR A 114 -9.77 -19.38 -7.15
CA TYR A 114 -9.12 -18.08 -6.97
C TYR A 114 -9.61 -17.36 -5.71
N LEU A 115 -10.93 -17.32 -5.49
CA LEU A 115 -11.52 -16.70 -4.29
C LEU A 115 -11.04 -17.39 -3.02
N LEU A 116 -10.97 -18.72 -3.01
CA LEU A 116 -10.49 -19.48 -1.85
C LEU A 116 -9.03 -19.17 -1.53
N CYS A 117 -8.16 -19.14 -2.55
CA CYS A 117 -6.77 -18.71 -2.40
C CYS A 117 -6.68 -17.27 -1.87
N MET A 118 -7.43 -16.34 -2.46
CA MET A 118 -7.46 -14.95 -2.06
C MET A 118 -7.84 -14.77 -0.59
N VAL A 119 -8.90 -15.44 -0.13
CA VAL A 119 -9.32 -15.40 1.28
C VAL A 119 -8.23 -15.95 2.17
N PHE A 120 -7.63 -17.09 1.83
CA PHE A 120 -6.53 -17.67 2.61
C PHE A 120 -5.32 -16.72 2.73
N PHE A 121 -4.91 -16.09 1.63
CA PHE A 121 -3.81 -15.12 1.64
C PHE A 121 -4.17 -13.81 2.35
N SER A 122 -5.43 -13.37 2.27
CA SER A 122 -5.92 -12.17 2.96
C SER A 122 -5.95 -12.35 4.48
N LEU A 123 -6.34 -13.54 4.96
CA LEU A 123 -6.40 -13.84 6.40
C LEU A 123 -5.02 -13.95 7.05
N ARG A 124 -3.98 -14.23 6.28
CA ARG A 124 -2.59 -14.34 6.77
C ARG A 124 -1.87 -12.99 6.90
N GLN A 125 -2.52 -11.89 6.54
CA GLN A 125 -1.91 -10.57 6.64
C GLN A 125 -2.22 -9.94 7.98
N SER A 126 -1.22 -9.23 8.53
CA SER A 126 -1.45 -8.36 9.68
C SER A 126 -2.44 -7.28 9.28
N ILE A 127 -3.53 -7.18 10.03
CA ILE A 127 -4.53 -6.13 9.87
C ILE A 127 -3.79 -4.80 10.02
N ILE A 128 -3.72 -4.03 8.94
CA ILE A 128 -3.24 -2.65 8.99
C ILE A 128 -4.35 -1.88 9.71
N TYR A 129 -4.25 -1.73 11.02
CA TYR A 129 -5.06 -0.78 11.77
C TYR A 129 -4.64 0.62 11.32
N VAL A 130 -5.28 1.11 10.27
CA VAL A 130 -5.28 2.53 9.97
C VAL A 130 -6.16 3.16 11.04
N GLN A 131 -5.56 3.52 12.17
CA GLN A 131 -6.17 4.45 13.10
C GLN A 131 -6.46 5.71 12.27
N ASP A 132 -7.74 6.04 12.14
CA ASP A 132 -8.29 7.03 11.21
C ASP A 132 -7.72 8.43 11.50
N SER A 133 -6.48 8.68 11.05
CA SER A 133 -5.85 9.98 11.15
C SER A 133 -6.33 10.83 9.98
N GLY A 134 -7.56 11.33 10.13
CA GLY A 134 -8.18 12.46 9.42
C GLY A 134 -7.51 12.87 8.11
N ILE A 135 -7.64 12.04 7.08
CA ILE A 135 -7.37 12.48 5.70
C ILE A 135 -8.63 13.25 5.28
N ILE A 136 -8.65 14.59 5.39
CA ILE A 136 -9.55 15.62 4.78
C ILE A 136 -9.37 16.89 5.67
N LYS A 137 -9.00 18.10 5.25
CA LYS A 137 -9.06 18.85 3.98
C LYS A 137 -7.97 19.93 4.06
N SER A 138 -7.06 19.95 3.09
CA SER A 138 -6.28 21.16 2.79
C SER A 138 -7.18 22.11 2.00
N SER A 139 -7.78 23.10 2.68
CA SER A 139 -8.28 24.32 2.04
C SER A 139 -8.60 25.35 3.11
N LYS A 140 -8.07 26.57 2.94
CA LYS A 140 -8.02 27.75 3.83
C LYS A 140 -6.80 27.80 4.77
N VAL A 141 -5.63 28.20 4.23
CA VAL A 141 -4.45 28.53 5.07
C VAL A 141 -3.78 29.85 4.66
N LYS A 142 -4.39 30.70 3.83
CA LYS A 142 -3.71 31.95 3.40
C LYS A 142 -3.88 33.15 4.33
N GLU A 143 -4.81 33.14 5.28
CA GLU A 143 -5.08 34.30 6.16
C GLU A 143 -4.70 34.09 7.64
N GLU A 144 -4.25 32.89 8.03
CA GLU A 144 -3.98 32.53 9.44
C GLU A 144 -2.47 32.47 9.79
N ILE A 145 -1.60 32.99 8.91
CA ILE A 145 -0.16 32.68 8.91
C ILE A 145 0.63 33.36 10.06
N ILE A 146 0.12 34.43 10.66
CA ILE A 146 0.93 35.28 11.57
C ILE A 146 0.75 34.92 13.06
N GLN A 147 -0.41 34.44 13.50
CA GLN A 147 -0.62 34.03 14.91
C GLN A 147 -0.24 32.57 15.22
N ILE A 148 0.00 31.76 14.18
CA ILE A 148 0.32 30.34 14.30
C ILE A 148 1.80 30.10 14.65
N ASP A 149 2.69 31.06 14.39
CA ASP A 149 4.14 30.86 14.48
C ASP A 149 4.65 30.71 15.93
N GLU A 150 4.22 31.57 16.86
CA GLU A 150 4.64 31.46 18.28
C GLU A 150 4.12 30.20 18.97
N ARG A 151 2.83 29.85 18.77
CA ARG A 151 2.26 28.61 19.34
C ARG A 151 2.91 27.36 18.77
N SER A 152 3.27 27.38 17.48
CA SER A 152 3.97 26.26 16.83
C SER A 152 5.40 26.15 17.35
N LYS A 153 6.07 27.26 17.63
CA LYS A 153 7.40 27.29 18.23
C LYS A 153 7.40 26.73 19.66
N ILE A 154 6.48 27.18 20.52
CA ILE A 154 6.34 26.63 21.89
C ILE A 154 6.07 25.11 21.83
N LEU A 155 5.21 24.66 20.91
CA LEU A 155 4.97 23.23 20.74
C LEU A 155 6.21 22.48 20.23
N SER A 156 7.02 23.09 19.37
CA SER A 156 8.28 22.49 18.91
C SER A 156 9.28 22.32 20.06
N GLU A 157 9.39 23.31 20.94
CA GLU A 157 10.26 23.25 22.12
C GLU A 157 9.78 22.16 23.09
N LYS A 158 8.47 22.13 23.39
CA LYS A 158 7.84 21.07 24.21
C LYS A 158 8.07 19.68 23.62
N LEU A 159 7.96 19.53 22.30
CA LEU A 159 8.22 18.26 21.62
C LEU A 159 9.68 17.83 21.79
N LEU A 160 10.64 18.72 21.56
CA LEU A 160 12.07 18.40 21.68
C LEU A 160 12.45 18.06 23.12
N GLU A 161 11.93 18.81 24.10
CA GLU A 161 12.13 18.53 25.53
C GLU A 161 11.55 17.16 25.91
N TYR A 162 10.32 16.86 25.50
CA TYR A 162 9.69 15.56 25.76
C TYR A 162 10.47 14.40 25.14
N MET A 163 10.99 14.58 23.91
CA MET A 163 11.84 13.58 23.28
C MET A 163 13.12 13.31 24.08
N LEU A 164 13.74 14.35 24.64
CA LEU A 164 14.97 14.22 25.42
C LEU A 164 14.74 13.59 26.80
N LEU A 165 13.69 13.99 27.52
CA LEU A 165 13.44 13.56 28.90
C LEU A 165 12.78 12.19 28.98
N GLU A 166 11.68 11.99 28.25
CA GLU A 166 10.84 10.80 28.36
C GLU A 166 11.24 9.69 27.39
N LYS A 167 12.10 10.01 26.41
CA LYS A 167 12.61 9.09 25.39
C LYS A 167 11.54 8.18 24.75
N PRO A 168 10.39 8.72 24.29
CA PRO A 168 9.33 7.92 23.68
C PRO A 168 9.80 7.19 22.41
N TYR A 169 10.89 7.64 21.79
CA TYR A 169 11.49 7.01 20.61
C TYR A 169 12.02 5.58 20.87
N LEU A 170 12.22 5.18 22.13
CA LEU A 170 12.60 3.82 22.50
C LEU A 170 11.47 2.80 22.27
N ASP A 171 10.21 3.28 22.20
CA ASP A 171 9.08 2.45 21.82
C ASP A 171 9.15 2.14 20.31
N GLU A 172 9.31 0.87 19.97
CA GLU A 172 9.38 0.41 18.58
C GLU A 172 8.08 0.62 17.79
N GLU A 173 6.94 0.78 18.47
CA GLU A 173 5.62 1.00 17.87
C GLU A 173 5.18 2.47 17.90
N LEU A 174 6.11 3.39 18.23
CA LEU A 174 5.79 4.82 18.30
C LEU A 174 5.26 5.33 16.95
N SER A 175 4.02 5.85 16.99
CA SER A 175 3.34 6.50 15.87
C SER A 175 3.10 7.98 16.17
N LEU A 176 2.86 8.78 15.13
CA LEU A 176 2.55 10.20 15.28
C LEU A 176 1.29 10.41 16.13
N VAL A 177 0.31 9.52 15.98
CA VAL A 177 -0.93 9.55 16.79
C VAL A 177 -0.60 9.35 18.26
N LYS A 178 0.18 8.30 18.60
CA LYS A 178 0.60 8.01 19.98
C LYS A 178 1.40 9.17 20.58
N LEU A 179 2.33 9.75 19.82
CA LEU A 179 3.11 10.90 20.28
C LEU A 179 2.23 12.14 20.48
N SER A 180 1.27 12.38 19.57
CA SER A 180 0.33 13.51 19.71
C SER A 180 -0.58 13.38 20.93
N SER A 181 -1.04 12.15 21.24
CA SER A 181 -1.80 11.89 22.46
C SER A 181 -0.96 12.09 23.72
N LEU A 182 0.30 11.64 23.73
CA LEU A 182 1.21 11.85 24.87
C LEU A 182 1.47 13.35 25.14
N LEU A 183 1.54 14.16 24.08
CA LEU A 183 1.76 15.61 24.19
C LEU A 183 0.47 16.43 24.42
N ASN A 184 -0.70 15.78 24.42
CA ASN A 184 -2.03 16.38 24.46
C ASN A 184 -2.27 17.41 23.34
N VAL A 185 -1.89 17.07 22.11
CA VAL A 185 -2.10 17.91 20.92
C VAL A 185 -2.74 17.12 19.79
N SER A 186 -3.33 17.82 18.81
CA SER A 186 -3.85 17.12 17.63
C SER A 186 -2.72 16.55 16.76
N THR A 187 -2.95 15.39 16.15
CA THR A 187 -2.01 14.76 15.21
C THR A 187 -1.65 15.69 14.05
N ASN A 188 -2.60 16.51 13.58
CA ASN A 188 -2.36 17.48 12.51
C ASN A 188 -1.42 18.62 12.94
N GLN A 189 -1.59 19.16 14.15
CA GLN A 189 -0.67 20.17 14.68
C GLN A 189 0.74 19.60 14.83
N LEU A 190 0.87 18.40 15.38
CA LEU A 190 2.17 17.75 15.55
C LEU A 190 2.84 17.44 14.20
N SER A 191 2.08 16.93 13.23
CA SER A 191 2.56 16.73 11.85
C SER A 191 3.07 18.03 11.24
N ARG A 192 2.32 19.12 11.44
CA ARG A 192 2.69 20.44 10.92
C ARG A 192 3.98 20.95 11.55
N VAL A 193 4.14 20.84 12.87
CA VAL A 193 5.37 21.24 13.58
C VAL A 193 6.57 20.45 13.07
N ILE A 194 6.46 19.12 12.96
CA ILE A 194 7.56 18.27 12.49
C ILE A 194 7.93 18.61 11.04
N ASN A 195 6.95 18.73 10.16
CA ASN A 195 7.19 18.97 8.73
C ASN A 195 7.62 20.39 8.40
N GLN A 196 7.07 21.42 9.07
CA GLN A 196 7.30 22.83 8.74
C GLN A 196 8.34 23.50 9.63
N ASN A 197 8.33 23.25 10.94
CA ASN A 197 9.26 23.88 11.87
C ASN A 197 10.58 23.12 11.93
N LEU A 198 10.54 21.78 11.91
CA LEU A 198 11.72 20.92 11.98
C LEU A 198 12.21 20.43 10.61
N ASN A 199 11.49 20.75 9.53
CA ASN A 199 11.84 20.39 8.13
C ASN A 199 12.16 18.91 7.92
N THR A 200 11.45 18.02 8.62
CA THR A 200 11.66 16.57 8.56
C THR A 200 10.31 15.85 8.59
N ASN A 201 10.25 14.57 8.21
CA ASN A 201 9.04 13.76 8.44
C ASN A 201 9.14 13.01 9.77
N PHE A 202 7.99 12.53 10.28
CA PHE A 202 7.94 11.81 11.56
C PHE A 202 8.89 10.61 11.64
N TYR A 203 9.00 9.84 10.55
CA TYR A 203 9.91 8.70 10.48
C TYR A 203 11.37 9.10 10.66
N GLN A 204 11.83 10.11 9.93
CA GLN A 204 13.19 10.64 10.04
C GLN A 204 13.42 11.28 11.42
N PHE A 205 12.44 12.05 11.90
CA PHE A 205 12.49 12.68 13.21
C PHE A 205 12.71 11.66 14.33
N VAL A 206 11.92 10.59 14.41
CA VAL A 206 12.07 9.60 15.48
C VAL A 206 13.37 8.81 15.33
N ASN A 207 13.71 8.40 14.10
CA ASN A 207 14.87 7.55 13.87
C ASN A 207 16.20 8.25 14.13
N SER A 208 16.29 9.58 13.99
CA SER A 208 17.50 10.32 14.36
C SER A 208 17.79 10.25 15.87
N TYR A 209 16.76 10.36 16.71
CA TYR A 209 16.91 10.13 18.15
C TYR A 209 17.34 8.69 18.46
N ARG A 210 16.79 7.70 17.74
CA ARG A 210 17.21 6.28 17.91
C ARG A 210 18.66 6.07 17.54
N VAL A 211 19.15 6.69 16.45
CA VAL A 211 20.56 6.63 16.05
C VAL A 211 21.45 7.28 17.09
N GLU A 212 21.09 8.45 17.61
CA GLU A 212 21.84 9.12 18.68
C GLU A 212 21.92 8.27 19.95
N GLU A 213 20.83 7.62 20.35
CA GLU A 213 20.83 6.67 21.47
C GLU A 213 21.78 5.48 21.21
N VAL A 214 21.77 4.92 19.99
CA VAL A 214 22.73 3.87 19.61
C VAL A 214 24.17 4.37 19.70
N LYS A 215 24.47 5.58 19.19
CA LYS A 215 25.82 6.16 19.27
C LYS A 215 26.27 6.32 20.72
N GLN A 216 25.39 6.80 21.60
CA GLN A 216 25.67 6.95 23.02
C GLN A 216 25.95 5.60 23.69
N LYS A 217 25.11 4.59 23.46
CA LYS A 217 25.30 3.23 24.00
C LYS A 217 26.57 2.56 23.47
N LEU A 218 26.90 2.73 22.18
CA LEU A 218 28.12 2.17 21.59
C LEU A 218 29.41 2.78 22.17
N LYS A 219 29.38 4.03 22.65
CA LYS A 219 30.52 4.70 23.30
C LYS A 219 30.62 4.40 24.80
N ASN A 220 29.56 3.87 25.40
CA ASN A 220 29.51 3.60 26.83
C ASN A 220 30.00 2.18 27.13
N THR A 221 31.07 2.07 27.91
CA THR A 221 31.72 0.80 28.28
C THR A 221 30.77 -0.17 28.99
N ALA A 222 29.74 0.34 29.67
CA ALA A 222 28.72 -0.49 30.30
C ALA A 222 27.98 -1.38 29.29
N PHE A 223 27.86 -0.98 28.02
CA PHE A 223 27.16 -1.72 26.98
C PHE A 223 28.07 -2.60 26.11
N ASN A 224 29.36 -2.73 26.43
CA ASN A 224 30.31 -3.51 25.62
C ASN A 224 29.95 -4.99 25.49
N HIS A 225 29.19 -5.53 26.44
CA HIS A 225 28.70 -6.91 26.44
C HIS A 225 27.47 -7.11 25.56
N TYR A 226 26.79 -6.04 25.13
CA TYR A 226 25.68 -6.13 24.19
C TYR A 226 26.18 -6.28 22.75
N SER A 227 25.46 -7.06 21.96
CA SER A 227 25.62 -7.04 20.51
C SER A 227 25.14 -5.69 19.95
N ILE A 228 25.71 -5.25 18.83
CA ILE A 228 25.29 -4.01 18.15
C ILE A 228 23.79 -4.08 17.81
N LEU A 229 23.30 -5.25 17.42
CA LEU A 229 21.88 -5.46 17.12
C LEU A 229 21.00 -5.38 18.38
N GLY A 230 21.48 -5.91 19.51
CA GLY A 230 20.80 -5.75 20.80
C GLY A 230 20.69 -4.29 21.22
N ILE A 231 21.77 -3.51 21.06
CA ILE A 231 21.75 -2.06 21.29
C ILE A 231 20.73 -1.37 20.38
N ALA A 232 20.64 -1.77 19.10
CA ALA A 232 19.67 -1.19 18.18
C ALA A 232 18.22 -1.47 18.62
N PHE A 233 17.91 -2.69 19.03
CA PHE A 233 16.57 -3.05 19.51
C PHE A 233 16.22 -2.31 20.82
N GLU A 234 17.15 -2.25 21.76
CA GLU A 234 17.03 -1.44 22.99
C GLU A 234 16.93 0.07 22.73
N SER A 235 17.26 0.53 21.52
CA SER A 235 17.10 1.92 21.08
C SER A 235 15.83 2.12 20.23
N GLY A 236 14.92 1.15 20.20
CA GLY A 236 13.61 1.26 19.55
C GLY A 236 13.55 0.88 18.08
N PHE A 237 14.64 0.36 17.48
CA PHE A 237 14.55 -0.21 16.13
C PHE A 237 13.80 -1.54 16.18
N ASN A 238 12.91 -1.78 15.21
CA ASN A 238 12.16 -3.03 15.13
C ASN A 238 12.77 -4.07 14.17
N SER A 239 13.84 -3.70 13.45
CA SER A 239 14.48 -4.56 12.46
C SER A 239 15.94 -4.20 12.22
N LYS A 240 16.73 -5.23 11.85
CA LYS A 240 18.13 -5.09 11.48
C LYS A 240 18.32 -4.27 10.19
N SER A 241 17.41 -4.43 9.21
CA SER A 241 17.45 -3.74 7.92
C SER A 241 17.25 -2.24 8.09
N THR A 242 16.24 -1.81 8.84
CA THR A 242 15.97 -0.39 9.11
C THR A 242 17.14 0.22 9.84
N PHE A 243 17.58 -0.44 10.93
CA PHE A 243 18.71 0.01 11.71
C PHE A 243 19.95 0.27 10.86
N ASN A 244 20.41 -0.74 10.10
CA ASN A 244 21.63 -0.60 9.30
C ASN A 244 21.49 0.50 8.24
N LYS A 245 20.32 0.61 7.61
CA LYS A 245 20.05 1.63 6.60
C LYS A 245 20.11 3.03 7.20
N ILE A 246 19.30 3.30 8.22
CA ILE A 246 19.21 4.62 8.86
C ILE A 246 20.53 5.00 9.49
N PHE A 247 21.18 4.09 10.23
CA PHE A 247 22.45 4.39 10.86
C PHE A 247 23.51 4.78 9.83
N LYS A 248 23.57 4.09 8.69
CA LYS A 248 24.49 4.45 7.61
C LYS A 248 24.12 5.75 6.92
N GLU A 249 22.83 6.00 6.69
CA GLU A 249 22.34 7.25 6.09
C GLU A 249 22.69 8.47 6.95
N GLU A 250 22.59 8.36 8.28
CA GLU A 250 22.87 9.47 9.19
C GLU A 250 24.34 9.63 9.57
N THR A 251 25.10 8.52 9.66
CA THR A 251 26.51 8.57 10.12
C THR A 251 27.53 8.49 8.99
N GLY A 252 27.11 8.10 7.78
CA GLY A 252 28.00 7.77 6.66
C GLY A 252 28.74 6.43 6.82
N MET A 253 28.61 5.76 7.98
CA MET A 253 29.34 4.53 8.31
C MET A 253 28.38 3.41 8.71
N THR A 254 28.81 2.16 8.53
CA THR A 254 28.07 1.03 9.11
C THR A 254 28.23 1.02 10.65
N PRO A 255 27.27 0.46 11.40
CA PRO A 255 27.37 0.34 12.85
C PRO A 255 28.67 -0.30 13.35
N SER A 256 29.13 -1.35 12.66
CA SER A 256 30.39 -2.03 12.99
C SER A 256 31.61 -1.14 12.76
N GLN A 257 31.63 -0.37 11.66
CA GLN A 257 32.70 0.61 11.41
C GLN A 257 32.71 1.69 12.49
N PHE A 258 31.53 2.20 12.89
CA PHE A 258 31.43 3.22 13.93
C PHE A 258 31.91 2.71 15.29
N LYS A 259 31.57 1.46 15.67
CA LYS A 259 32.05 0.86 16.91
C LYS A 259 33.59 0.76 16.91
N ASN A 260 34.17 0.22 15.84
CA ASN A 260 35.62 0.05 15.73
C ASN A 260 36.39 1.38 15.69
N PHE A 261 35.78 2.45 15.16
CA PHE A 261 36.40 3.78 15.13
C PHE A 261 36.46 4.44 16.51
N ASN A 262 35.54 4.11 17.42
CA ASN A 262 35.46 4.68 18.77
C ASN A 262 35.93 3.72 19.88
N SER A 263 36.46 2.53 19.51
CA SER A 263 37.06 1.56 20.44
C SER A 263 38.54 1.86 20.61
#